data_AF-A0A7J5ES10-F1
#
_entry.id   AF-A0A7J5ES10-F1
#
_cell.length_a   1.000
_cell.length_b   1.000
_cell.length_c   1.000
_cell.angle_alpha   90.00
_cell.angle_beta   90.00
_cell.angle_gamma   90.00
#
_symmetry.space_group_name_H-M   'P 1'
#
loop_
_entity.id
_entity.type
_entity.pdbx_description
1 polymer ?
#
loop_
_entity_poly.entity_id
_entity_poly.type
_entity_poly.pdbx_seq_one_letter_code
_entity_poly.pdbx_strand_id
1 'polypeptide(L)'
;VVTEPPKTDTVRAALVAAAKSGLPSPNVPFPIDYPEPYLAHRRACGFALYGAMGIARDDKARRYDAWLRNYEVFDAPHLAVVAVDRRLGPYALIDIGVWLGQFLAAVTAEGLAACSMASIAAYPKVLREHLGFTDELDILFGIALGFEDEASATNQFRTARDPVEANVTFLAE
;
A
#
# COMPACT_ATOMS: atom_id res chain seq x y z
N VAL A 1 -7.01 11.47 -6.03
CA VAL A 1 -7.96 12.11 -5.08
C VAL A 1 -7.34 12.09 -3.70
N VAL A 2 -7.44 13.15 -2.90
CA VAL A 2 -6.98 13.19 -1.50
C VAL A 2 -8.15 13.53 -0.59
N THR A 3 -8.30 12.82 0.53
CA THR A 3 -9.38 13.03 1.50
C THR A 3 -8.93 13.84 2.71
N GLU A 4 -9.86 14.58 3.29
CA GLU A 4 -9.73 15.22 4.61
C GLU A 4 -10.52 14.42 5.66
N PRO A 5 -10.21 14.57 6.98
CA PRO A 5 -10.65 13.66 8.03
C PRO A 5 -12.11 13.21 8.06
N PRO A 6 -13.15 14.05 7.93
CA PRO A 6 -14.52 13.49 7.93
C PRO A 6 -14.74 12.51 6.78
N LYS A 7 -14.12 12.78 5.63
CA LYS A 7 -14.18 11.91 4.46
C LYS A 7 -13.26 10.71 4.59
N THR A 8 -12.05 10.88 5.12
CA THR A 8 -11.12 9.78 5.40
C THR A 8 -11.78 8.73 6.30
N ASP A 9 -12.43 9.16 7.38
CA ASP A 9 -13.11 8.27 8.33
C ASP A 9 -14.28 7.52 7.68
N THR A 10 -15.06 8.22 6.86
CA THR A 10 -16.16 7.60 6.10
C THR A 10 -15.66 6.51 5.15
N VAL A 11 -14.59 6.80 4.38
CA VAL A 11 -14.02 5.85 3.42
C VAL A 11 -13.37 4.67 4.14
N ARG A 12 -12.66 4.94 5.24
CA ARG A 12 -12.05 3.94 6.11
C ARG A 12 -13.09 2.94 6.62
N ALA A 13 -14.20 3.42 7.18
CA ALA A 13 -15.27 2.55 7.68
C ALA A 13 -15.84 1.64 6.58
N ALA A 14 -16.05 2.19 5.38
CA ALA A 14 -16.54 1.43 4.24
C ALA A 14 -15.52 0.38 3.72
N LEU A 15 -14.24 0.73 3.66
CA LEU A 15 -13.16 -0.20 3.29
C LEU A 15 -13.05 -1.35 4.31
N VAL A 16 -13.12 -1.06 5.60
CA VAL A 16 -13.11 -2.09 6.66
C VAL A 16 -14.32 -3.02 6.54
N ALA A 17 -15.52 -2.48 6.32
CA ALA A 17 -16.73 -3.28 6.13
C ALA A 17 -16.62 -4.20 4.90
N ALA A 18 -16.11 -3.67 3.79
CA ALA A 18 -15.86 -4.45 2.57
C ALA A 18 -14.77 -5.51 2.77
N ALA A 19 -13.71 -5.20 3.52
CA ALA A 19 -12.63 -6.15 3.81
C ALA A 19 -13.09 -7.34 4.66
N LYS A 20 -14.04 -7.11 5.57
CA LYS A 20 -14.57 -8.16 6.46
C LYS A 20 -15.57 -9.09 5.77
N SER A 21 -16.31 -8.60 4.77
CA SER A 21 -17.47 -9.32 4.21
C SER A 21 -17.41 -9.58 2.71
N GLY A 22 -16.55 -8.85 1.98
CA GLY A 22 -16.48 -8.86 0.53
C GLY A 22 -15.27 -9.61 -0.02
N LEU A 23 -15.43 -10.15 -1.22
CA LEU A 23 -14.32 -10.70 -2.00
C LEU A 23 -13.55 -9.57 -2.71
N PRO A 24 -12.21 -9.63 -2.74
CA PRO A 24 -11.41 -8.66 -3.47
C PRO A 24 -11.68 -8.76 -4.98
N SER A 25 -11.78 -7.62 -5.66
CA SER A 25 -11.96 -7.51 -7.10
C SER A 25 -11.19 -6.30 -7.64
N PRO A 26 -9.84 -6.34 -7.62
CA PRO A 26 -9.02 -5.22 -8.06
C PRO A 26 -9.09 -5.02 -9.57
N ASN A 27 -8.93 -3.77 -10.04
CA ASN A 27 -8.87 -3.47 -11.48
C ASN A 27 -7.63 -4.07 -12.14
N VAL A 28 -6.48 -3.95 -11.47
CA VAL A 28 -5.24 -4.60 -11.86
C VAL A 28 -5.09 -5.88 -11.02
N PRO A 29 -4.98 -7.07 -11.65
CA PRO A 29 -4.81 -8.31 -10.91
C PRO A 29 -3.60 -8.29 -9.97
N PHE A 30 -3.77 -8.76 -8.74
CA PHE A 30 -2.65 -8.99 -7.84
C PHE A 30 -1.77 -10.16 -8.34
N PRO A 31 -0.50 -10.23 -7.91
CA PRO A 31 0.40 -11.31 -8.34
C PRO A 31 -0.17 -12.70 -8.04
N ILE A 32 -0.16 -13.57 -9.05
CA ILE A 32 -0.65 -14.95 -8.97
C ILE A 32 0.28 -15.78 -8.08
N ASP A 33 1.59 -15.60 -8.25
CA ASP A 33 2.64 -16.24 -7.48
C ASP A 33 3.81 -15.28 -7.24
N TYR A 34 4.75 -15.73 -6.41
CA TYR A 34 6.04 -15.09 -6.21
C TYR A 34 7.08 -16.19 -6.37
N PRO A 35 7.79 -16.28 -7.50
CA PRO A 35 8.91 -17.20 -7.62
C PRO A 35 10.09 -16.74 -6.76
N GLU A 36 11.05 -17.62 -6.50
CA GLU A 36 12.31 -17.18 -5.88
C GLU A 36 13.09 -16.26 -6.84
N PRO A 37 13.75 -15.19 -6.34
CA PRO A 37 13.95 -14.85 -4.92
C PRO A 37 12.83 -13.99 -4.28
N TYR A 38 11.80 -13.59 -5.04
CA TYR A 38 10.77 -12.65 -4.57
C TYR A 38 9.95 -13.19 -3.40
N LEU A 39 9.72 -14.50 -3.33
CA LEU A 39 9.04 -15.13 -2.20
C LEU A 39 9.83 -14.98 -0.89
N ALA A 40 11.14 -15.21 -0.94
CA ALA A 40 12.03 -14.98 0.20
C ALA A 40 11.96 -13.52 0.66
N HIS A 41 12.01 -12.56 -0.26
CA HIS A 41 11.93 -11.12 0.07
C HIS A 41 10.60 -10.76 0.73
N ARG A 42 9.49 -11.26 0.18
CA ARG A 42 8.16 -11.05 0.75
C ARG A 42 8.05 -11.63 2.17
N ARG A 43 8.59 -12.83 2.39
CA ARG A 43 8.62 -13.47 3.72
C ARG A 43 9.48 -12.69 4.71
N ALA A 44 10.68 -12.27 4.31
CA ALA A 44 11.58 -11.49 5.14
C ALA A 44 10.95 -10.16 5.59
N CYS A 45 10.31 -9.43 4.66
CA CYS A 45 9.57 -8.21 4.96
C CYS A 45 8.43 -8.47 5.97
N GLY A 46 7.63 -9.51 5.73
CA GLY A 46 6.56 -9.89 6.65
C GLY A 46 7.06 -10.29 8.04
N PHE A 47 8.16 -11.05 8.13
CA PHE A 47 8.75 -11.43 9.42
C PHE A 47 9.28 -10.22 10.19
N ALA A 48 9.93 -9.27 9.51
CA ALA A 48 10.40 -8.04 10.14
C ALA A 48 9.23 -7.22 10.71
N LEU A 49 8.16 -7.02 9.92
CA LEU A 49 6.98 -6.29 10.35
C LEU A 49 6.26 -6.98 11.53
N TYR A 50 5.89 -8.26 11.38
CA TYR A 50 5.18 -8.97 12.45
C TYR A 50 6.03 -9.17 13.70
N GLY A 51 7.35 -9.36 13.53
CA GLY A 51 8.30 -9.43 14.63
C GLY A 51 8.33 -8.14 15.45
N ALA A 52 8.37 -6.98 14.76
CA ALA A 52 8.30 -5.67 15.42
C ALA A 52 6.98 -5.45 16.19
N MET A 53 5.88 -6.01 15.69
CA MET A 53 4.57 -5.98 16.37
C MET A 53 4.46 -7.00 17.52
N GLY A 54 5.45 -7.86 17.71
CA GLY A 54 5.38 -8.99 18.65
C GLY A 54 4.26 -9.98 18.29
N ILE A 55 3.97 -10.17 17.00
CA ILE A 55 2.93 -11.06 16.50
C ILE A 55 3.56 -12.38 16.06
N ALA A 56 3.19 -13.47 16.76
CA ALA A 56 3.66 -14.81 16.45
C ALA A 56 3.14 -15.32 15.09
N ARG A 57 3.77 -16.38 14.57
CA ARG A 57 3.42 -16.91 13.24
C ARG A 57 2.05 -17.60 13.19
N ASP A 58 1.71 -18.26 14.27
CA ASP A 58 0.49 -19.01 14.52
C ASP A 58 -0.64 -18.16 15.11
N ASP A 59 -0.36 -16.92 15.53
CA ASP A 59 -1.35 -15.95 15.99
C ASP A 59 -2.15 -15.38 14.80
N LYS A 60 -3.11 -16.18 14.33
CA LYS A 60 -3.96 -15.83 13.19
C LYS A 60 -4.83 -14.59 13.46
N ALA A 61 -5.27 -14.39 14.70
CA ALA A 61 -6.14 -13.28 15.07
C ALA A 61 -5.39 -11.95 14.95
N ARG A 62 -4.24 -11.80 15.62
CA ARG A 62 -3.46 -10.55 15.55
C ARG A 62 -2.91 -10.29 14.15
N ARG A 63 -2.61 -11.35 13.37
CA ARG A 63 -2.24 -11.21 11.95
C ARG A 63 -3.39 -10.69 11.10
N TYR A 64 -4.61 -11.16 11.35
CA TYR A 64 -5.80 -10.64 10.69
C TYR A 64 -6.04 -9.17 11.04
N ASP A 65 -5.90 -8.80 12.32
CA ASP A 65 -6.02 -7.40 12.76
C ASP A 65 -4.95 -6.52 12.10
N ALA A 66 -3.70 -6.97 12.08
CA ALA A 66 -2.60 -6.28 11.41
C ALA A 66 -2.83 -6.14 9.89
N TRP A 67 -3.42 -7.14 9.24
CA TRP A 67 -3.84 -7.03 7.84
C TRP A 67 -4.96 -5.98 7.68
N LEU A 68 -5.95 -5.97 8.58
CA LEU A 68 -7.09 -5.05 8.56
C LEU A 68 -6.66 -3.58 8.69
N ARG A 69 -5.54 -3.31 9.37
CA ARG A 69 -4.93 -1.96 9.49
C ARG A 69 -4.74 -1.23 8.15
N ASN A 70 -4.54 -1.97 7.06
CA ASN A 70 -4.49 -1.41 5.71
C ASN A 70 -5.78 -0.65 5.34
N TYR A 71 -6.93 -1.22 5.69
CA TYR A 71 -8.25 -0.67 5.41
C TYR A 71 -8.67 0.37 6.46
N GLU A 72 -8.02 0.34 7.63
CA GLU A 72 -8.07 1.39 8.64
C GLU A 72 -7.16 2.58 8.29
N VAL A 73 -6.49 2.57 7.13
CA VAL A 73 -5.58 3.62 6.66
C VAL A 73 -4.48 3.93 7.69
N PHE A 74 -4.11 2.93 8.50
CA PHE A 74 -3.14 3.09 9.59
C PHE A 74 -3.40 4.29 10.52
N ASP A 75 -4.67 4.61 10.77
CA ASP A 75 -5.12 5.79 11.54
C ASP A 75 -4.77 7.15 10.94
N ALA A 76 -4.17 7.20 9.75
CA ALA A 76 -3.75 8.45 9.12
C ALA A 76 -4.95 9.38 8.84
N PRO A 77 -4.78 10.71 9.03
CA PRO A 77 -5.85 11.69 8.83
C PRO A 77 -6.25 11.85 7.36
N HIS A 78 -5.36 11.50 6.43
CA HIS A 78 -5.58 11.65 4.99
C HIS A 78 -5.36 10.33 4.24
N LEU A 79 -6.20 10.10 3.24
CA LEU A 79 -6.01 9.04 2.25
C LEU A 79 -5.88 9.69 0.87
N ALA A 80 -4.75 9.47 0.20
CA ALA A 80 -4.65 9.69 -1.23
C ALA A 80 -4.99 8.39 -1.97
N VAL A 81 -5.80 8.46 -3.02
CA VAL A 81 -6.11 7.34 -3.91
C VAL A 81 -5.68 7.68 -5.31
N VAL A 82 -4.88 6.80 -5.90
CA VAL A 82 -4.24 6.97 -7.20
C VAL A 82 -4.90 6.02 -8.20
N ALA A 83 -5.29 6.58 -9.34
CA ALA A 83 -5.93 5.86 -10.42
C ALA A 83 -5.43 6.40 -11.76
N VAL A 84 -5.54 5.60 -12.80
CA VAL A 84 -5.09 5.96 -14.15
C VAL A 84 -6.12 5.59 -15.19
N ASP A 85 -6.15 6.30 -16.31
CA ASP A 85 -7.01 5.94 -17.43
C ASP A 85 -6.59 4.59 -18.00
N ARG A 86 -7.51 3.61 -17.98
CA ARG A 86 -7.21 2.24 -18.39
C ARG A 86 -6.75 2.11 -19.84
N ARG A 87 -7.09 3.09 -20.69
CA ARG A 87 -6.71 3.10 -22.11
C ARG A 87 -5.21 3.26 -22.30
N LEU A 88 -4.51 3.82 -21.32
CA LEU A 88 -3.05 3.95 -21.33
C LEU A 88 -2.33 2.60 -21.09
N GLY A 89 -3.06 1.61 -20.56
CA GLY A 89 -2.54 0.26 -20.37
C GLY A 89 -1.30 0.21 -19.46
N PRO A 90 -0.43 -0.80 -19.63
CA PRO A 90 0.72 -1.02 -18.75
C PRO A 90 1.73 0.14 -18.71
N TYR A 91 1.83 0.94 -19.77
CA TYR A 91 2.81 2.04 -19.82
C TYR A 91 2.54 3.10 -18.76
N ALA A 92 1.25 3.35 -18.48
CA ALA A 92 0.83 4.24 -17.40
C ALA A 92 1.35 3.79 -16.02
N LEU A 93 1.56 2.48 -15.81
CA LEU A 93 2.07 1.96 -14.53
C LEU A 93 3.55 2.35 -14.31
N ILE A 94 4.33 2.51 -15.39
CA ILE A 94 5.72 2.98 -15.33
C ILE A 94 5.73 4.42 -14.85
N ASP A 95 4.94 5.28 -15.48
CA ASP A 95 4.84 6.70 -15.13
C ASP A 95 4.36 6.89 -13.68
N ILE A 96 3.36 6.10 -13.25
CA ILE A 96 2.88 6.11 -11.88
C ILE A 96 3.95 5.63 -10.89
N GLY A 97 4.77 4.65 -11.26
CA GLY A 97 5.90 4.20 -10.43
C GLY A 97 6.92 5.30 -10.19
N VAL A 98 7.30 6.04 -11.24
CA VAL A 98 8.19 7.21 -11.15
C VAL A 98 7.55 8.31 -10.29
N TRP A 99 6.29 8.63 -10.56
CA TRP A 99 5.54 9.63 -9.80
C TRP A 99 5.43 9.26 -8.31
N LEU A 100 5.15 8.00 -7.98
CA LEU A 100 5.05 7.55 -6.58
C LEU A 100 6.36 7.75 -5.84
N GLY A 101 7.50 7.40 -6.46
CA GLY A 101 8.81 7.61 -5.88
C GLY A 101 9.09 9.09 -5.57
N GLN A 102 8.79 9.98 -6.52
CA GLN A 102 8.93 11.43 -6.33
C GLN A 102 7.98 11.97 -5.27
N PHE A 103 6.73 11.50 -5.26
CA PHE A 103 5.72 11.91 -4.29
C PHE A 103 6.13 11.53 -2.86
N LEU A 104 6.58 10.29 -2.63
CA LEU A 104 7.04 9.84 -1.31
C LEU A 104 8.28 10.62 -0.83
N ALA A 105 9.20 10.94 -1.74
CA ALA A 105 10.36 11.78 -1.42
C ALA A 105 9.93 13.20 -1.03
N ALA A 106 8.99 13.81 -1.76
CA ALA A 106 8.46 15.13 -1.45
C ALA A 106 7.72 15.16 -0.11
N VAL A 107 6.86 14.17 0.17
CA VAL A 107 6.17 14.03 1.47
C VAL A 107 7.18 13.98 2.62
N THR A 108 8.25 13.19 2.47
CA THR A 108 9.31 13.09 3.48
C THR A 108 10.05 14.42 3.67
N ALA A 109 10.33 15.14 2.57
CA ALA A 109 11.01 16.44 2.62
C ALA A 109 10.19 17.51 3.35
N GLU A 110 8.86 17.40 3.33
CA GLU A 110 7.93 18.27 4.07
C GLU A 110 7.70 17.82 5.53
N GLY A 111 8.45 16.83 6.03
CA GLY A 111 8.33 16.33 7.40
C GLY A 111 7.07 15.51 7.67
N LEU A 112 6.45 14.99 6.60
CA LEU A 112 5.28 14.12 6.67
C LEU A 112 5.68 12.66 6.44
N ALA A 113 4.78 11.75 6.81
CA ALA A 113 4.91 10.33 6.60
C ALA A 113 3.86 9.80 5.62
N ALA A 114 4.25 8.75 4.88
CA ALA A 114 3.39 8.08 3.91
C ALA A 114 3.55 6.56 3.97
N CYS A 115 2.43 5.85 3.80
CA CYS A 115 2.43 4.41 3.55
C CYS A 115 1.62 4.09 2.29
N SER A 116 2.28 3.61 1.23
CA SER A 116 1.62 3.16 0.00
C SER A 116 0.98 1.79 0.19
N MET A 117 -0.29 1.65 -0.16
CA MET A 117 -1.15 0.51 0.15
C MET A 117 -1.84 -0.01 -1.12
N ALA A 118 -1.32 -1.09 -1.70
CA ALA A 118 -2.00 -1.81 -2.78
C ALA A 118 -3.31 -2.50 -2.32
N SER A 119 -3.40 -2.79 -1.03
CA SER A 119 -4.52 -3.49 -0.38
C SER A 119 -5.89 -2.84 -0.63
N ILE A 120 -6.00 -1.50 -0.57
CA ILE A 120 -7.29 -0.82 -0.77
C ILE A 120 -7.82 -0.97 -2.20
N ALA A 121 -6.95 -1.19 -3.18
CA ALA A 121 -7.34 -1.40 -4.57
C ALA A 121 -8.11 -2.71 -4.76
N ALA A 122 -8.13 -3.60 -3.76
CA ALA A 122 -9.00 -4.77 -3.72
C ALA A 122 -10.49 -4.42 -3.74
N TYR A 123 -10.88 -3.20 -3.32
CA TYR A 123 -12.28 -2.79 -3.18
C TYR A 123 -12.59 -1.53 -4.00
N PRO A 124 -12.41 -1.56 -5.34
CA PRO A 124 -12.58 -0.37 -6.17
C PRO A 124 -14.02 0.14 -6.15
N LYS A 125 -15.02 -0.73 -5.98
CA LYS A 125 -16.43 -0.32 -5.86
C LYS A 125 -16.65 0.66 -4.72
N VAL A 126 -16.07 0.40 -3.54
CA VAL A 126 -16.14 1.32 -2.40
C VAL A 126 -15.49 2.64 -2.74
N LEU A 127 -14.31 2.60 -3.35
CA LEU A 127 -13.58 3.81 -3.72
C LEU A 127 -14.32 4.63 -4.78
N ARG A 128 -14.99 4.00 -5.75
CA ARG A 128 -15.84 4.67 -6.74
C ARG A 128 -17.03 5.35 -6.10
N GLU A 129 -17.77 4.61 -5.27
CA GLU A 129 -18.96 5.11 -4.57
C GLU A 129 -18.64 6.32 -3.69
N HIS A 130 -17.53 6.25 -2.94
CA HIS A 130 -17.19 7.31 -2.00
C HIS A 130 -16.37 8.45 -2.61
N LEU A 131 -15.55 8.21 -3.64
CA LEU A 131 -14.60 9.20 -4.17
C LEU A 131 -14.90 9.66 -5.59
N GLY A 132 -15.93 9.12 -6.24
CA GLY A 132 -16.39 9.56 -7.56
C GLY A 132 -15.48 9.14 -8.71
N PHE A 133 -14.67 8.10 -8.54
CA PHE A 133 -13.89 7.54 -9.65
C PHE A 133 -14.81 6.94 -10.71
N THR A 134 -14.67 7.38 -11.96
CA THR A 134 -15.46 6.85 -13.07
C THR A 134 -14.96 5.49 -13.51
N ASP A 135 -15.85 4.70 -14.08
CA ASP A 135 -15.55 3.36 -14.55
C ASP A 135 -14.52 3.32 -15.68
N GLU A 136 -13.89 4.39 -16.13
CA GLU A 136 -12.77 4.40 -17.08
C GLU A 136 -11.40 4.39 -16.38
N LEU A 137 -11.37 4.66 -15.08
CA LEU A 137 -10.13 4.74 -14.30
C LEU A 137 -9.86 3.41 -13.60
N ASP A 138 -8.67 2.86 -13.76
CA ASP A 138 -8.19 1.74 -12.95
C ASP A 138 -7.56 2.29 -11.66
N ILE A 139 -8.13 1.89 -10.52
CA ILE A 139 -7.63 2.29 -9.20
C ILE A 139 -6.45 1.38 -8.83
N LEU A 140 -5.29 1.99 -8.57
CA LEU A 140 -4.02 1.28 -8.45
C LEU A 140 -3.66 1.02 -6.98
N PHE A 141 -3.67 2.05 -6.14
CA PHE A 141 -3.31 1.96 -4.73
C PHE A 141 -3.78 3.20 -3.95
N GLY A 142 -3.75 3.07 -2.63
CA GLY A 142 -3.89 4.18 -1.69
C GLY A 142 -2.56 4.62 -1.10
N ILE A 143 -2.54 5.79 -0.47
CA ILE A 143 -1.44 6.29 0.34
C ILE A 143 -2.04 6.86 1.62
N ALA A 144 -1.74 6.23 2.76
CA ALA A 144 -2.01 6.79 4.08
C ALA A 144 -1.03 7.94 4.30
N LEU A 145 -1.53 9.13 4.67
CA LEU A 145 -0.75 10.36 4.77
C LEU A 145 -1.03 11.07 6.09
N GLY A 146 0.04 11.44 6.80
CA GLY A 146 -0.05 12.12 8.09
C GLY A 146 1.30 12.30 8.75
N PHE A 147 1.29 12.41 10.07
CA PHE A 147 2.50 12.41 10.90
C PHE A 147 2.75 11.01 11.45
N GLU A 148 4.01 10.59 11.43
CA GLU A 148 4.43 9.30 11.97
C GLU A 148 4.36 9.30 13.50
N ASP A 149 3.87 8.20 14.07
CA ASP A 149 4.13 7.89 15.48
C ASP A 149 5.51 7.20 15.59
N GLU A 150 6.54 8.00 15.88
CA GLU A 150 7.92 7.51 15.99
C GLU A 150 8.11 6.51 17.15
N ALA A 151 7.20 6.47 18.13
CA ALA A 151 7.26 5.52 19.24
C ALA A 151 6.71 4.14 18.87
N SER A 152 5.97 4.03 17.75
CA SER A 152 5.43 2.76 17.31
C SER A 152 6.53 1.79 16.85
N ALA A 153 6.51 0.57 17.38
CA ALA A 153 7.45 -0.48 16.97
C ALA A 153 7.35 -0.81 15.46
N THR A 154 6.16 -0.66 14.86
CA THR A 154 5.97 -0.84 13.40
C THR A 154 6.65 0.22 12.56
N ASN A 155 7.01 1.35 13.15
CA ASN A 155 7.63 2.48 12.46
C ASN A 155 9.16 2.47 12.65
N GLN A 156 9.63 1.77 13.69
CA GLN A 156 11.05 1.65 14.01
C GLN A 156 11.76 0.49 13.30
N PHE A 157 11.03 -0.52 12.80
CA PHE A 157 11.68 -1.62 12.08
C PHE A 157 12.22 -1.17 10.72
N ARG A 158 13.18 -1.92 10.18
CA ARG A 158 13.75 -1.67 8.85
C ARG A 158 13.73 -2.96 8.03
N THR A 159 13.51 -2.80 6.72
CA THR A 159 13.66 -3.87 5.75
C THR A 159 15.06 -3.82 5.15
N ALA A 160 15.62 -4.98 4.80
CA ALA A 160 16.86 -5.03 4.04
C ALA A 160 16.63 -4.59 2.58
N ARG A 161 17.72 -4.24 1.89
CA ARG A 161 17.77 -4.10 0.44
C ARG A 161 18.85 -5.04 -0.07
N ASP A 162 18.62 -5.58 -1.27
CA ASP A 162 19.64 -6.38 -1.93
C ASP A 162 20.87 -5.52 -2.25
N PRO A 163 22.07 -6.12 -2.30
CA PRO A 163 23.25 -5.44 -2.80
C PRO A 163 23.03 -4.99 -4.26
N VAL A 164 23.75 -3.95 -4.68
CA VAL A 164 23.55 -3.34 -6.01
C VAL A 164 23.74 -4.35 -7.14
N GLU A 165 24.69 -5.27 -6.99
CA GLU A 165 25.04 -6.32 -7.94
C GLU A 165 23.92 -7.34 -8.16
N ALA A 166 22.94 -7.42 -7.26
CA ALA A 166 21.77 -8.29 -7.45
C ALA A 166 20.81 -7.76 -8.54
N ASN A 167 20.84 -6.46 -8.81
CA ASN A 167 19.91 -5.79 -9.73
C ASN A 167 20.63 -4.98 -10.83
N VAL A 168 21.95 -4.84 -10.76
CA VAL A 168 22.75 -4.03 -11.68
C VAL A 168 23.94 -4.85 -12.18
N THR A 169 24.03 -4.98 -13.50
CA THR A 169 25.20 -5.56 -14.17
C THR A 169 26.09 -4.42 -14.68
N PHE A 170 27.29 -4.31 -14.13
CA PHE A 170 28.33 -3.41 -14.65
C PHE A 170 29.07 -4.10 -15.80
N LEU A 171 29.10 -3.46 -16.96
CA LEU A 171 29.90 -3.90 -18.09
C LEU A 171 31.16 -3.03 -18.14
N ALA A 172 32.33 -3.66 -18.00
CA ALA A 172 33.60 -3.07 -18.38
C ALA A 172 33.92 -3.45 -19.84
N GLU A 173 34.80 -2.69 -20.50
CA GLU A 173 35.28 -2.97 -21.87
C GLU A 173 35.82 -4.40 -22.04
#